data_AF-A0A7C3G759-F1
#
_entry.id   AF-A0A7C3G759-F1
#
_cell.length_a   1.000
_cell.length_b   1.000
_cell.length_c   1.000
_cell.angle_alpha   90.00
_cell.angle_beta   90.00
_cell.angle_gamma   90.00
#
_symmetry.space_group_name_H-M   'P 1'
#
loop_
_entity.id
_entity.type
_entity.pdbx_description
1 polymer ?
#
loop_
_entity_poly.entity_id
_entity_poly.type
_entity_poly.pdbx_seq_one_letter_code
_entity_poly.pdbx_strand_id
1 'polypeptide(L)'
;MAIVMNNHVFKGHRTLLGNKFVTYGELELPTREGIYPKSNSFDWGNSSRGANQLAFSMLFQLSSQELAEQYAEQFTQDVVRSLHARDWVLSASDVLEWMEKNCDIPQPKEQEPKVKVKAANNTKKKPKKQKSNIVKDICQELGITQKQLAEILEVPEGTVSSWAVKNEIPRLGKKAIEFYMKSQKNQKIVDSYRSFIELLQAS
;
A
#
# COMPACT_ATOMS: atom_id res chain seq x y z
N MET A 1 5.45 4.47 -9.37
CA MET A 1 4.71 4.44 -8.10
C MET A 1 3.44 3.57 -8.12
N ALA A 2 2.94 3.13 -9.27
CA ALA A 2 1.68 2.37 -9.37
C ALA A 2 1.70 0.94 -8.75
N ILE A 3 2.87 0.27 -8.69
CA ILE A 3 2.94 -1.15 -8.31
C ILE A 3 2.62 -1.38 -6.80
N VAL A 4 2.77 -0.37 -5.94
CA VAL A 4 2.57 -0.51 -4.48
C VAL A 4 1.11 -0.34 -4.06
N MET A 5 0.25 0.23 -4.91
CA MET A 5 -1.15 0.52 -4.58
C MET A 5 -2.08 -0.69 -4.75
N ASN A 6 -1.62 -1.74 -5.44
CA ASN A 6 -2.47 -2.88 -5.83
C ASN A 6 -2.87 -3.81 -4.65
N ASN A 7 -2.20 -3.71 -3.50
CA ASN A 7 -2.48 -4.56 -2.34
C ASN A 7 -3.39 -3.91 -1.29
N HIS A 8 -3.79 -2.65 -1.48
CA HIS A 8 -4.69 -1.97 -0.57
C HIS A 8 -6.15 -2.16 -0.98
N VAL A 9 -7.03 -1.96 -0.02
CA VAL A 9 -8.47 -2.03 -0.20
C VAL A 9 -9.10 -0.72 0.23
N PHE A 10 -10.16 -0.33 -0.48
CA PHE A 10 -11.10 0.68 -0.03
C PHE A 10 -12.11 0.01 0.89
N LYS A 11 -12.37 0.60 2.05
CA LYS A 11 -13.40 0.13 2.98
C LYS A 11 -14.34 1.27 3.30
N GLY A 12 -15.63 1.10 3.03
CA GLY A 12 -16.66 2.03 3.48
C GLY A 12 -17.34 1.52 4.73
N HIS A 13 -17.60 2.41 5.69
CA HIS A 13 -18.34 2.11 6.91
C HIS A 13 -19.38 3.19 7.18
N ARG A 14 -20.60 2.76 7.50
CA ARG A 14 -21.71 3.61 7.93
C ARG A 14 -22.01 3.34 9.40
N THR A 15 -21.83 4.33 10.25
CA THR A 15 -22.16 4.21 11.67
C THR A 15 -23.67 4.25 11.90
N LEU A 16 -24.11 3.77 13.08
CA LEU A 16 -25.52 3.82 13.48
C LEU A 16 -26.06 5.25 13.60
N LEU A 17 -25.18 6.21 13.88
CA LEU A 17 -25.52 7.64 13.99
C LEU A 17 -25.53 8.35 12.62
N GLY A 18 -25.32 7.62 11.52
CA GLY A 18 -25.38 8.16 10.16
C GLY A 18 -24.07 8.74 9.64
N ASN A 19 -22.99 8.73 10.44
CA ASN A 19 -21.67 9.13 9.95
C ASN A 19 -21.16 8.10 8.95
N LYS A 20 -20.52 8.57 7.89
CA LYS A 20 -20.02 7.73 6.80
C LYS A 20 -18.56 8.11 6.59
N PHE A 21 -17.68 7.12 6.65
CA PHE A 21 -16.28 7.32 6.34
C PHE A 21 -15.80 6.19 5.45
N VAL A 22 -14.82 6.52 4.62
CA VAL A 22 -14.18 5.59 3.70
C VAL A 22 -12.70 5.62 4.00
N THR A 23 -12.08 4.45 4.03
CA THR A 23 -10.64 4.31 4.23
C THR A 23 -9.99 3.65 3.03
N TYR A 24 -8.72 3.93 2.82
CA TYR A 24 -7.88 3.24 1.84
C TYR A 24 -6.62 2.71 2.54
N GLY A 25 -6.45 1.39 2.54
CA GLY A 25 -5.51 0.73 3.45
C GLY A 25 -6.02 0.85 4.89
N GLU A 26 -5.50 1.83 5.63
CA GLU A 26 -5.87 2.13 7.03
C GLU A 26 -5.95 3.65 7.31
N LEU A 27 -5.96 4.49 6.25
CA LEU A 27 -6.10 5.94 6.37
C LEU A 27 -7.46 6.37 5.82
N GLU A 28 -8.04 7.40 6.42
CA GLU A 28 -9.28 8.01 5.93
C GLU A 28 -9.05 8.62 4.54
N LEU A 29 -9.94 8.30 3.61
CA LEU A 29 -9.91 8.79 2.25
C LEU A 29 -10.36 10.26 2.25
N PRO A 30 -9.56 11.22 1.76
CA PRO A 30 -9.97 12.60 1.73
C PRO A 30 -11.09 12.82 0.71
N THR A 31 -12.08 13.68 1.03
CA THR A 31 -13.19 14.03 0.13
C THR A 31 -12.74 14.81 -1.09
N ARG A 32 -11.65 15.58 -0.98
CA ARG A 32 -11.04 16.35 -2.09
C ARG A 32 -12.00 17.36 -2.73
N GLU A 33 -12.81 17.99 -1.90
CA GLU A 33 -13.76 19.06 -2.28
C GLU A 33 -13.10 20.21 -3.05
N GLY A 34 -11.83 20.54 -2.74
CA GLY A 34 -11.11 21.61 -3.43
C GLY A 34 -10.76 21.32 -4.89
N ILE A 35 -10.79 20.04 -5.29
CA ILE A 35 -10.45 19.59 -6.65
C ILE A 35 -11.74 19.22 -7.41
N TYR A 36 -12.63 18.49 -6.76
CA TYR A 36 -13.90 18.05 -7.34
C TYR A 36 -15.05 18.41 -6.40
N PRO A 37 -15.66 19.61 -6.53
CA PRO A 37 -16.64 20.11 -5.56
C PRO A 37 -18.07 19.64 -5.89
N LYS A 38 -18.33 18.31 -5.94
CA LYS A 38 -19.71 17.81 -6.12
C LYS A 38 -20.45 17.66 -4.79
N SER A 39 -19.75 17.26 -3.74
CA SER A 39 -20.29 17.10 -2.39
C SER A 39 -19.19 17.18 -1.33
N ASN A 40 -19.59 17.52 -0.10
CA ASN A 40 -18.68 17.60 1.05
C ASN A 40 -18.67 16.33 1.89
N SER A 41 -19.31 15.27 1.41
CA SER A 41 -19.42 14.01 2.12
C SER A 41 -19.53 12.85 1.13
N PHE A 42 -19.10 11.67 1.55
CA PHE A 42 -19.24 10.47 0.76
C PHE A 42 -20.60 9.82 0.92
N ASP A 43 -21.06 9.19 -0.15
CA ASP A 43 -22.20 8.29 -0.10
C ASP A 43 -21.98 7.11 -1.06
N TRP A 44 -22.80 6.07 -0.94
CA TRP A 44 -22.70 4.88 -1.78
C TRP A 44 -24.03 4.12 -1.87
N GLY A 45 -24.13 3.15 -2.79
CA GLY A 45 -25.37 2.41 -3.00
C GLY A 45 -26.46 3.22 -3.72
N ASN A 46 -26.08 4.37 -4.30
CA ASN A 46 -26.92 5.27 -5.07
C ASN A 46 -26.07 6.05 -6.10
N SER A 47 -26.71 6.91 -6.89
CA SER A 47 -26.06 7.78 -7.88
C SER A 47 -26.10 9.26 -7.46
N SER A 48 -26.03 9.53 -6.16
CA SER A 48 -26.06 10.89 -5.61
C SER A 48 -24.74 11.64 -5.86
N ARG A 49 -24.73 12.94 -5.59
CA ARG A 49 -23.50 13.76 -5.64
C ARG A 49 -22.42 13.25 -4.69
N GLY A 50 -22.79 12.71 -3.53
CA GLY A 50 -21.84 12.10 -2.58
C GLY A 50 -21.26 10.79 -3.09
N ALA A 51 -22.02 10.03 -3.89
CA ALA A 51 -21.52 8.84 -4.57
C ALA A 51 -20.54 9.20 -5.69
N ASN A 52 -20.82 10.25 -6.47
CA ASN A 52 -19.88 10.80 -7.44
C ASN A 52 -18.59 11.31 -6.76
N GLN A 53 -18.71 11.95 -5.59
CA GLN A 53 -17.55 12.41 -4.82
C GLN A 53 -16.65 11.24 -4.38
N LEU A 54 -17.27 10.15 -3.93
CA LEU A 54 -16.57 8.93 -3.56
C LEU A 54 -15.88 8.30 -4.78
N ALA A 55 -16.59 8.17 -5.90
CA ALA A 55 -16.05 7.63 -7.14
C ALA A 55 -14.81 8.40 -7.60
N PHE A 56 -14.91 9.73 -7.68
CA PHE A 56 -13.78 10.60 -8.01
C PHE A 56 -12.59 10.37 -7.06
N SER A 57 -12.85 10.33 -5.75
CA SER A 57 -11.79 10.19 -4.75
C SER A 57 -11.07 8.84 -4.86
N MET A 58 -11.80 7.77 -5.18
CA MET A 58 -11.24 6.44 -5.40
C MET A 58 -10.40 6.37 -6.68
N LEU A 59 -10.90 6.91 -7.79
CA LEU A 59 -10.16 6.95 -9.05
C LEU A 59 -8.90 7.81 -8.90
N PHE A 60 -9.01 9.03 -8.39
CA PHE A 60 -7.88 9.93 -8.23
C PHE A 60 -6.86 9.43 -7.20
N GLN A 61 -7.23 8.51 -6.30
CA GLN A 61 -6.27 7.83 -5.43
C GLN A 61 -5.32 6.91 -6.20
N LEU A 62 -5.77 6.38 -7.35
CA LEU A 62 -5.05 5.43 -8.18
C LEU A 62 -4.58 6.02 -9.53
N SER A 63 -5.12 7.17 -9.94
CA SER A 63 -4.93 7.78 -11.26
C SER A 63 -4.57 9.27 -11.22
N SER A 64 -4.49 9.89 -12.40
CA SER A 64 -4.46 11.35 -12.54
C SER A 64 -5.83 11.98 -12.28
N GLN A 65 -5.83 13.28 -12.02
CA GLN A 65 -7.04 14.08 -11.79
C GLN A 65 -7.97 14.07 -13.00
N GLU A 66 -7.43 14.29 -14.20
CA GLU A 66 -8.18 14.39 -15.46
C GLU A 66 -9.01 13.12 -15.72
N LEU A 67 -8.38 11.95 -15.55
CA LEU A 67 -9.04 10.66 -15.74
C LEU A 67 -10.11 10.44 -14.67
N ALA A 68 -9.82 10.80 -13.42
CA ALA A 68 -10.79 10.68 -12.34
C ALA A 68 -12.02 11.55 -12.57
N GLU A 69 -11.87 12.79 -13.06
CA GLU A 69 -13.00 13.67 -13.37
C GLU A 69 -13.84 13.14 -14.52
N GLN A 70 -13.19 12.66 -15.59
CA GLN A 70 -13.87 12.15 -16.78
C GLN A 70 -14.72 10.90 -16.48
N TYR A 71 -14.20 9.98 -15.66
CA TYR A 71 -14.80 8.66 -15.45
C TYR A 71 -15.54 8.51 -14.12
N ALA A 72 -15.57 9.53 -13.25
CA ALA A 72 -16.26 9.48 -11.96
C ALA A 72 -17.76 9.12 -12.08
N GLU A 73 -18.47 9.70 -13.04
CA GLU A 73 -19.91 9.44 -13.21
C GLU A 73 -20.17 7.99 -13.67
N GLN A 74 -19.35 7.49 -14.59
CA GLN A 74 -19.45 6.11 -15.07
C GLN A 74 -19.11 5.11 -13.97
N PHE A 75 -17.99 5.33 -13.25
CA PHE A 75 -17.60 4.51 -12.11
C PHE A 75 -18.66 4.48 -11.01
N THR A 76 -19.37 5.60 -10.83
CA THR A 76 -20.47 5.66 -9.87
C THR A 76 -21.60 4.71 -10.26
N GLN A 77 -21.99 4.68 -11.54
CA GLN A 77 -23.07 3.82 -12.01
C GLN A 77 -22.69 2.34 -11.95
N ASP A 78 -21.46 2.01 -12.35
CA ASP A 78 -21.01 0.62 -12.49
C ASP A 78 -20.66 -0.01 -11.15
N VAL A 79 -19.97 0.74 -10.28
CA VAL A 79 -19.37 0.20 -9.06
C VAL A 79 -20.03 0.76 -7.82
N VAL A 80 -19.95 2.08 -7.59
CA VAL A 80 -20.36 2.69 -6.30
C VAL A 80 -21.86 2.51 -6.03
N ARG A 81 -22.69 2.54 -7.08
CA ARG A 81 -24.13 2.31 -6.98
C ARG A 81 -24.48 0.92 -6.48
N SER A 82 -23.66 -0.10 -6.79
CA SER A 82 -23.90 -1.49 -6.36
C SER A 82 -23.55 -1.76 -4.89
N LEU A 83 -22.84 -0.83 -4.24
CA LEU A 83 -22.42 -0.93 -2.84
C LEU A 83 -23.60 -0.62 -1.91
N HIS A 84 -24.58 -1.51 -1.76
CA HIS A 84 -25.75 -1.26 -0.90
C HIS A 84 -25.51 -1.53 0.59
N ALA A 85 -24.44 -2.25 0.90
CA ALA A 85 -24.14 -2.63 2.28
C ALA A 85 -23.73 -1.42 3.14
N ARG A 86 -23.97 -1.55 4.45
CA ARG A 86 -23.45 -0.62 5.45
C ARG A 86 -21.93 -0.58 5.40
N ASP A 87 -21.35 -1.77 5.31
CA ASP A 87 -19.92 -2.02 5.26
C ASP A 87 -19.58 -2.76 3.98
N TRP A 88 -18.56 -2.28 3.28
CA TRP A 88 -18.10 -2.90 2.05
C TRP A 88 -16.59 -2.79 1.94
N VAL A 89 -16.02 -3.71 1.16
CA VAL A 89 -14.60 -3.73 0.84
C VAL A 89 -14.48 -3.85 -0.68
N LEU A 90 -13.70 -2.97 -1.28
CA LEU A 90 -13.37 -3.01 -2.70
C LEU A 90 -11.86 -3.01 -2.86
N SER A 91 -11.29 -3.96 -3.61
CA SER A 91 -9.84 -3.99 -3.77
C SER A 91 -9.37 -2.93 -4.77
N ALA A 92 -8.16 -2.40 -4.57
CA ALA A 92 -7.56 -1.51 -5.56
C ALA A 92 -7.40 -2.21 -6.92
N SER A 93 -7.14 -3.52 -6.93
CA SER A 93 -7.07 -4.32 -8.15
C SER A 93 -8.37 -4.29 -8.94
N ASP A 94 -9.52 -4.42 -8.28
CA ASP A 94 -10.83 -4.36 -8.96
C ASP A 94 -11.09 -3.00 -9.60
N VAL A 95 -10.67 -1.92 -8.92
CA VAL A 95 -10.77 -0.56 -9.46
C VAL A 95 -9.85 -0.37 -10.67
N LEU A 96 -8.62 -0.86 -10.59
CA LEU A 96 -7.67 -0.81 -11.70
C LEU A 96 -8.16 -1.64 -12.89
N GLU A 97 -8.71 -2.83 -12.66
CA GLU A 97 -9.29 -3.67 -13.71
C GLU A 97 -10.49 -2.98 -14.37
N TRP A 98 -11.32 -2.30 -13.58
CA TRP A 98 -12.41 -1.49 -14.13
C TRP A 98 -11.87 -0.34 -14.99
N MET A 99 -10.81 0.35 -14.54
CA MET A 99 -10.19 1.44 -15.29
C MET A 99 -9.58 0.95 -16.60
N GLU A 100 -8.88 -0.19 -16.61
CA GLU A 100 -8.31 -0.78 -17.83
C GLU A 100 -9.37 -1.15 -18.87
N LYS A 101 -10.59 -1.49 -18.43
CA LYS A 101 -11.71 -1.85 -19.31
C LYS A 101 -12.48 -0.66 -19.86
N ASN A 102 -12.58 0.43 -19.09
CA ASN A 102 -13.50 1.54 -19.38
C ASN A 102 -12.79 2.85 -19.74
N CYS A 103 -11.54 3.04 -19.31
CA CYS A 103 -10.78 4.24 -19.64
C CYS A 103 -9.95 4.01 -20.91
N ASP A 104 -10.09 4.90 -21.88
CA ASP A 104 -9.19 4.96 -23.05
C ASP A 104 -7.87 5.57 -22.60
N ILE A 105 -7.05 4.77 -21.91
CA ILE A 105 -5.72 5.19 -21.45
C ILE A 105 -4.81 5.20 -22.70
N PRO A 106 -4.22 6.34 -23.11
CA PRO A 106 -3.12 6.32 -24.07
C PRO A 106 -1.96 5.59 -23.40
N GLN A 107 -1.63 4.38 -23.88
CA GLN A 107 -0.51 3.62 -23.33
C GLN A 107 0.81 4.35 -23.58
N PRO A 108 1.60 4.70 -22.55
CA PRO A 108 3.03 4.86 -22.74
C PRO A 108 3.61 3.47 -22.97
N LYS A 109 4.03 3.22 -24.22
CA LYS A 109 4.80 2.04 -24.59
C LYS A 109 6.20 2.16 -24.00
N GLU A 110 6.55 1.29 -23.06
CA GLU A 110 7.94 0.90 -22.75
C GLU A 110 7.84 -0.47 -22.03
N GLN A 111 8.02 -1.62 -22.71
CA GLN A 111 9.31 -2.29 -22.98
C GLN A 111 10.18 -2.27 -21.72
N GLU A 112 10.39 -3.36 -20.96
CA GLU A 112 10.86 -4.73 -21.25
C GLU A 112 10.95 -5.50 -19.90
N PRO A 113 11.50 -6.73 -19.77
CA PRO A 113 11.40 -7.94 -20.57
C PRO A 113 10.86 -9.12 -19.73
N LYS A 114 10.18 -10.07 -20.39
CA LYS A 114 9.76 -11.35 -19.79
C LYS A 114 10.98 -12.27 -19.62
N VAL A 115 11.62 -12.26 -18.44
CA VAL A 115 12.53 -13.35 -18.08
C VAL A 115 11.71 -14.52 -17.53
N LYS A 116 11.47 -15.50 -18.40
CA LYS A 116 10.98 -16.84 -18.04
C LYS A 116 12.06 -17.55 -17.24
N VAL A 117 11.84 -17.81 -15.96
CA VAL A 117 12.69 -18.75 -15.21
C VAL A 117 12.02 -20.13 -15.25
N LYS A 118 12.57 -21.02 -16.08
CA LYS A 118 12.22 -22.43 -16.13
C LYS A 118 12.79 -23.15 -14.91
N ALA A 119 12.01 -24.09 -14.37
CA ALA A 119 12.48 -25.10 -13.45
C ALA A 119 13.52 -26.02 -14.11
N ALA A 120 14.65 -26.27 -13.45
CA ALA A 120 15.45 -27.49 -13.59
C ALA A 120 16.40 -27.65 -12.40
N ASN A 121 16.28 -28.81 -11.74
CA ASN A 121 17.16 -29.30 -10.68
C ASN A 121 18.61 -29.46 -11.16
N ASN A 122 19.60 -29.14 -10.30
CA ASN A 122 20.80 -29.96 -10.25
C ASN A 122 21.49 -29.92 -8.87
N THR A 123 21.82 -31.12 -8.41
CA THR A 123 22.34 -31.53 -7.10
C THR A 123 23.86 -31.36 -7.01
N LYS A 124 24.38 -30.63 -6.01
CA LYS A 124 25.76 -30.79 -5.49
C LYS A 124 25.81 -30.62 -3.96
N LYS A 125 26.54 -31.52 -3.30
CA LYS A 125 26.62 -31.81 -1.84
C LYS A 125 27.32 -30.72 -1.01
N LYS A 126 26.70 -30.39 0.15
CA LYS A 126 27.18 -30.04 1.53
C LYS A 126 28.43 -29.13 1.73
N PRO A 127 28.37 -28.16 2.66
CA PRO A 127 28.47 -28.46 4.10
C PRO A 127 27.27 -27.93 4.92
N LYS A 128 27.05 -28.50 6.11
CA LYS A 128 25.97 -28.14 7.03
C LYS A 128 26.08 -26.66 7.46
N LYS A 129 25.39 -25.75 6.76
CA LYS A 129 25.14 -24.40 7.28
C LYS A 129 23.96 -24.49 8.24
N GLN A 130 24.21 -24.09 9.49
CA GLN A 130 23.20 -23.95 10.53
C GLN A 130 22.02 -23.14 9.96
N LYS A 131 20.79 -23.59 10.20
CA LYS A 131 19.57 -22.91 9.76
C LYS A 131 19.67 -21.45 10.22
N SER A 132 19.91 -20.51 9.30
CA SER A 132 19.94 -19.10 9.67
C SER A 132 18.54 -18.73 10.12
N ASN A 133 18.49 -18.06 11.25
CA ASN A 133 17.24 -17.65 11.86
C ASN A 133 16.92 -16.27 11.30
N ILE A 134 15.73 -16.13 10.73
CA ILE A 134 15.29 -14.92 10.03
C ILE A 134 15.46 -13.68 10.93
N VAL A 135 15.19 -13.79 12.23
CA VAL A 135 15.35 -12.70 13.20
C VAL A 135 16.81 -12.28 13.35
N LYS A 136 17.76 -13.22 13.33
CA LYS A 136 19.19 -12.92 13.42
C LYS A 136 19.70 -12.23 12.16
N ASP A 137 19.25 -12.69 10.99
CA ASP A 137 19.61 -12.09 9.71
C ASP A 137 19.12 -10.63 9.63
N ILE A 138 17.89 -10.38 10.09
CA ILE A 138 17.31 -9.03 10.19
C ILE A 138 18.11 -8.13 11.16
N CYS A 139 18.40 -8.64 12.37
CA CYS A 139 19.18 -7.88 13.36
C CYS A 139 20.58 -7.54 12.83
N GLN A 140 21.20 -8.45 12.08
CA GLN A 140 22.49 -8.24 11.45
C GLN A 140 22.42 -7.21 10.31
N GLU A 141 21.39 -7.25 9.45
CA GLU A 141 21.23 -6.28 8.35
C GLU A 141 20.95 -4.87 8.88
N LEU A 142 20.19 -4.75 9.97
CA LEU A 142 19.87 -3.49 10.61
C LEU A 142 20.97 -2.98 11.55
N GLY A 143 21.94 -3.82 11.93
CA GLY A 143 22.96 -3.48 12.92
C GLY A 143 22.38 -3.24 14.32
N ILE A 144 21.25 -3.87 14.66
CA ILE A 144 20.55 -3.71 15.94
C ILE A 144 20.51 -5.02 16.73
N THR A 145 20.26 -4.91 18.02
CA THR A 145 20.06 -6.06 18.91
C THR A 145 18.60 -6.54 18.92
N GLN A 146 18.34 -7.77 19.38
CA GLN A 146 16.97 -8.28 19.54
C GLN A 146 16.15 -7.44 20.54
N LYS A 147 16.80 -6.90 21.57
CA LYS A 147 16.20 -5.99 22.55
C LYS A 147 15.75 -4.69 21.89
N GLN A 148 16.60 -4.09 21.06
CA GLN A 148 16.25 -2.87 20.31
C GLN A 148 15.15 -3.15 19.29
N LEU A 149 15.17 -4.30 18.63
CA LEU A 149 14.09 -4.71 17.73
C LEU A 149 12.76 -4.85 18.48
N ALA A 150 12.77 -5.41 19.69
CA ALA A 150 11.60 -5.54 20.54
C ALA A 150 11.04 -4.16 20.96
N GLU A 151 11.93 -3.24 21.32
CA GLU A 151 11.59 -1.85 21.66
C GLU A 151 10.98 -1.10 20.46
N ILE A 152 11.58 -1.20 19.28
CA ILE A 152 11.08 -0.58 18.04
C ILE A 152 9.70 -1.11 17.65
N LEU A 153 9.47 -2.41 17.84
CA LEU A 153 8.21 -3.07 17.50
C LEU A 153 7.18 -3.02 18.63
N GLU A 154 7.50 -2.39 19.77
CA GLU A 154 6.67 -2.32 20.97
C GLU A 154 6.16 -3.70 21.45
N VAL A 155 7.02 -4.72 21.35
CA VAL A 155 6.71 -6.09 21.80
C VAL A 155 7.64 -6.50 22.94
N PRO A 156 7.21 -7.41 23.84
CA PRO A 156 8.11 -7.96 24.85
C PRO A 156 9.35 -8.63 24.22
N GLU A 157 10.51 -8.48 24.86
CA GLU A 157 11.77 -9.10 24.39
C GLU A 157 11.67 -10.63 24.26
N GLY A 158 10.90 -11.27 25.15
CA GLY A 158 10.61 -12.70 25.09
C GLY A 158 9.87 -13.12 23.81
N THR A 159 9.07 -12.22 23.22
CA THR A 159 8.35 -12.46 21.97
C THR A 159 9.32 -12.52 20.78
N VAL A 160 10.23 -11.56 20.66
CA VAL A 160 11.27 -11.55 19.62
C VAL A 160 12.24 -12.72 19.79
N SER A 161 12.59 -13.05 21.04
CA SER A 161 13.41 -14.21 21.38
C SER A 161 12.72 -15.53 20.99
N SER A 162 11.41 -15.64 21.22
CA SER A 162 10.60 -16.79 20.81
C SER A 162 10.57 -16.95 19.29
N TRP A 163 10.41 -15.85 18.54
CA TRP A 163 10.48 -15.87 17.06
C TRP A 163 11.85 -16.31 16.58
N ALA A 164 12.91 -15.88 17.26
CA ALA A 164 14.26 -16.30 16.95
C ALA A 164 14.44 -17.82 17.18
N VAL A 165 13.98 -18.35 18.29
CA VAL A 165 14.14 -19.78 18.60
C VAL A 165 13.28 -20.66 17.67
N LYS A 166 12.01 -20.27 17.46
CA LYS A 166 11.05 -21.03 16.64
C LYS A 166 11.22 -20.81 15.13
N ASN A 167 11.98 -19.77 14.74
CA ASN A 167 12.12 -19.31 13.37
C ASN A 167 10.76 -19.02 12.69
N GLU A 168 9.80 -18.56 13.48
CA GLU A 168 8.43 -18.28 13.07
C GLU A 168 8.08 -16.87 13.52
N ILE A 169 7.93 -15.98 12.54
CA ILE A 169 7.53 -14.59 12.76
C ILE A 169 6.08 -14.45 12.26
N PRO A 170 5.13 -13.95 13.08
CA PRO A 170 3.79 -13.63 12.63
C PRO A 170 3.79 -12.69 11.43
N ARG A 171 2.78 -12.79 10.56
CA ARG A 171 2.69 -11.98 9.32
C ARG A 171 2.83 -10.48 9.59
N LEU A 172 2.24 -10.00 10.68
CA LEU A 172 2.31 -8.60 11.10
C LEU A 172 3.74 -8.20 11.48
N GLY A 173 4.42 -9.00 12.31
CA GLY A 173 5.82 -8.76 12.69
C GLY A 173 6.75 -8.73 11.47
N LYS A 174 6.55 -9.63 10.51
CA LYS A 174 7.31 -9.64 9.25
C LYS A 174 7.11 -8.33 8.46
N LYS A 175 5.87 -7.85 8.37
CA LYS A 175 5.56 -6.60 7.65
C LYS A 175 6.07 -5.36 8.37
N ALA A 176 6.00 -5.33 9.70
CA ALA A 176 6.52 -4.22 10.50
C ALA A 176 8.05 -4.09 10.33
N ILE A 177 8.78 -5.21 10.33
CA ILE A 177 10.21 -5.22 10.09
C ILE A 177 10.54 -4.76 8.66
N GLU A 178 9.84 -5.28 7.65
CA GLU A 178 10.02 -4.87 6.26
C GLU A 178 9.80 -3.36 6.08
N PHE A 179 8.76 -2.82 6.73
CA PHE A 179 8.48 -1.39 6.75
C PHE A 179 9.61 -0.59 7.41
N TYR A 180 10.10 -1.03 8.58
CA TYR A 180 11.20 -0.38 9.28
C TYR A 180 12.48 -0.36 8.45
N MET A 181 12.85 -1.48 7.83
CA MET A 181 14.01 -1.56 6.92
C MET A 181 13.89 -0.58 5.75
N LYS A 182 12.70 -0.48 5.15
CA LYS A 182 12.44 0.45 4.06
C LYS A 182 12.51 1.91 4.53
N SER A 183 11.97 2.21 5.70
CA SER A 183 12.05 3.53 6.32
C SER A 183 13.51 3.95 6.55
N GLN A 184 14.36 3.06 7.09
CA GLN A 184 15.79 3.32 7.27
C GLN A 184 16.52 3.59 5.95
N LYS A 185 16.24 2.82 4.90
CA LYS A 185 16.81 3.04 3.56
C LYS A 185 16.38 4.39 2.98
N ASN A 186 15.11 4.75 3.14
CA ASN A 186 14.59 6.05 2.70
C ASN A 186 15.24 7.21 3.47
N GLN A 187 15.46 7.06 4.77
CA GLN A 187 16.11 8.09 5.59
C GLN A 187 17.54 8.36 5.10
N LYS A 188 18.32 7.30 4.81
CA LYS A 188 19.67 7.44 4.23
C LYS A 188 19.66 8.18 2.89
N ILE A 189 18.66 7.93 2.05
CA ILE A 189 18.50 8.64 0.79
C ILE A 189 18.25 10.13 1.03
N VAL A 190 17.31 10.47 1.93
CA VAL A 190 17.01 11.86 2.29
C VAL A 190 18.25 12.56 2.86
N ASP A 191 18.99 11.90 3.75
CA ASP A 191 20.20 12.46 4.35
C ASP A 191 21.28 12.69 3.29
N SER A 192 21.45 11.76 2.32
CA SER A 192 22.39 11.96 1.20
C SER A 192 22.03 13.16 0.32
N TYR A 193 20.73 13.40 0.07
CA TYR A 193 20.27 14.58 -0.67
C TYR A 193 20.50 15.86 0.12
N ARG A 194 20.26 15.87 1.44
CA ARG A 194 20.54 17.02 2.30
C ARG A 194 22.02 17.38 2.29
N SER A 195 22.90 16.39 2.48
CA SER A 195 24.35 16.61 2.41
C SER A 195 24.78 17.12 1.04
N PHE A 196 24.17 16.64 -0.05
CA PHE A 196 24.46 17.17 -1.39
C PHE A 196 24.04 18.63 -1.55
N ILE A 197 22.86 19.01 -1.06
CA ILE A 197 22.39 20.41 -1.09
C ILE A 197 23.32 21.31 -0.27
N GLU A 198 23.73 20.87 0.92
CA GLU A 198 24.67 21.62 1.77
C GLU A 198 26.00 21.87 1.04
N LEU A 199 26.52 20.86 0.33
CA LEU A 199 27.74 21.00 -0.47
C LEU A 199 27.59 22.01 -1.63
N LEU A 200 26.42 22.05 -2.28
CA LEU A 200 26.14 23.01 -3.36
C LEU A 200 25.96 24.44 -2.84
N GLN A 201 25.48 24.61 -1.60
CA GLN A 201 25.32 25.94 -0.98
C GLN A 201 26.63 26.46 -0.38
N ALA A 202 27.57 25.58 -0.09
CA ALA A 202 28.89 25.92 0.43
C ALA A 202 29.94 26.22 -0.67
N SER A 203 29.62 26.01 -1.95
CA SER A 203 30.45 26.38 -3.12
C SER A 203 30.01 27.72 -3.71
#